data_AF-A0A920TRQ6-F1
#
_entry.id   AF-A0A920TRQ6-F1
#
_cell.length_a   1.000
_cell.length_b   1.000
_cell.length_c   1.000
_cell.angle_alpha   90.00
_cell.angle_beta   90.00
_cell.angle_gamma   90.00
#
_symmetry.space_group_name_H-M   'P 1'
#
loop_
_entity.id
_entity.type
_entity.pdbx_description
1 polymer ?
#
loop_
_entity_poly.entity_id
_entity_poly.type
_entity_poly.pdbx_seq_one_letter_code
_entity_poly.pdbx_strand_id
1 'polypeptide(L)'
;MDRRTLLKTGGMGILGLGLGGCFRGSASSLSPYKPLPPLNVAWNRVIHTTVGLRPHRPSGFVLRAERFGDKTLIHNYGHGGSGMSLSWGTGVHGCRPRTRE
;
A
#
# COMPACT_ATOMS: atom_id res chain seq x y z
N MET A 1 -12.27 -63.96 2.43
CA MET A 1 -13.06 -62.73 2.64
C MET A 1 -13.03 -61.92 1.36
N ASP A 2 -14.19 -61.64 0.78
CA ASP A 2 -14.30 -61.09 -0.57
C ASP A 2 -14.22 -59.55 -0.52
N ARG A 3 -13.26 -58.98 -1.26
CA ARG A 3 -12.97 -57.53 -1.31
C ARG A 3 -14.18 -56.69 -1.70
N ARG A 4 -15.14 -57.29 -2.41
CA ARG A 4 -16.36 -56.63 -2.89
C ARG A 4 -17.39 -56.39 -1.79
N THR A 5 -17.41 -57.23 -0.75
CA THR A 5 -18.34 -57.09 0.38
C THR A 5 -17.91 -55.95 1.30
N LEU A 6 -16.60 -55.75 1.47
CA LEU A 6 -16.03 -54.72 2.34
C LEU A 6 -16.28 -53.29 1.81
N LEU A 7 -16.27 -53.09 0.49
CA LEU A 7 -16.61 -51.81 -0.15
C LEU A 7 -18.10 -51.47 -0.08
N LYS A 8 -18.99 -52.48 -0.14
CA LYS A 8 -20.44 -52.26 -0.03
C LYS A 8 -20.88 -51.90 1.38
N THR A 9 -20.30 -52.52 2.40
CA THR A 9 -20.68 -52.27 3.80
C THR A 9 -19.96 -51.06 4.40
N GLY A 10 -18.74 -50.74 3.93
CA GLY A 10 -17.98 -49.57 4.39
C GLY A 10 -18.50 -48.21 3.90
N GLY A 11 -19.26 -48.17 2.80
CA GLY A 11 -19.71 -46.91 2.18
C GLY A 11 -20.87 -46.20 2.90
N MET A 12 -21.63 -46.87 3.76
CA MET A 12 -22.82 -46.28 4.41
C MET A 12 -22.58 -45.73 5.82
N GLY A 13 -21.39 -45.92 6.41
CA GLY A 13 -21.08 -45.44 7.76
C GLY A 13 -20.60 -43.98 7.85
N ILE A 14 -20.33 -43.30 6.73
CA ILE A 14 -19.64 -41.99 6.71
C ILE A 14 -20.56 -40.83 6.26
N LEU A 15 -21.84 -41.09 5.96
CA LEU A 15 -22.77 -40.02 5.55
C LEU A 15 -23.52 -39.34 6.73
N GLY A 16 -23.44 -39.90 7.95
CA GLY A 16 -24.19 -39.40 9.11
C GLY A 16 -23.47 -38.38 10.02
N LEU A 17 -22.15 -38.19 9.85
CA LEU A 17 -21.35 -37.29 10.69
C LEU A 17 -20.71 -36.11 9.92
N GLY A 18 -20.94 -36.01 8.60
CA GLY A 18 -20.27 -35.04 7.73
C GLY A 18 -21.01 -33.74 7.42
N LEU A 19 -22.29 -33.59 7.81
CA LEU A 19 -23.13 -32.46 7.38
C LEU A 19 -23.48 -31.43 8.47
N GLY A 20 -22.88 -31.53 9.66
CA GLY A 20 -23.19 -30.62 10.78
C GLY A 20 -22.12 -29.59 11.15
N GLY A 21 -20.95 -29.60 10.51
CA GLY A 21 -19.74 -29.03 11.11
C GLY A 21 -19.11 -27.80 10.47
N CYS A 22 -19.47 -27.41 9.24
CA CYS A 22 -18.74 -26.35 8.55
C CYS A 22 -19.66 -25.16 8.25
N PHE A 23 -19.22 -23.99 8.71
CA PHE A 23 -19.80 -22.67 8.53
C PHE A 23 -20.97 -22.29 9.47
N ARG A 24 -20.71 -22.35 10.78
CA ARG A 24 -21.05 -21.18 11.61
C ARG A 24 -19.97 -20.12 11.42
N GLY A 25 -19.90 -19.59 10.21
CA GLY A 25 -19.24 -18.32 9.99
C GLY A 25 -20.09 -17.29 10.70
N SER A 26 -19.83 -17.08 12.00
CA SER A 26 -20.18 -15.80 12.60
C SER A 26 -19.49 -14.81 11.69
N ALA A 27 -20.27 -14.09 10.88
CA ALA A 27 -19.81 -12.87 10.27
C ALA A 27 -19.56 -11.95 11.46
N SER A 28 -18.41 -12.12 12.12
CA SER A 28 -17.83 -11.10 12.94
C SER A 28 -17.83 -9.91 12.03
N SER A 29 -18.68 -8.92 12.34
CA SER A 29 -18.55 -7.60 11.77
C SER A 29 -17.18 -7.14 12.26
N LEU A 30 -16.15 -7.48 11.50
CA LEU A 30 -14.86 -6.83 11.61
C LEU A 30 -15.19 -5.40 11.23
N SER A 31 -15.49 -4.59 12.23
CA SER A 31 -15.36 -3.16 12.07
C SER A 31 -13.92 -2.99 11.60
N PRO A 32 -13.68 -2.56 10.34
CA PRO A 32 -12.33 -2.40 9.82
C PRO A 32 -11.59 -1.28 10.56
N TYR A 33 -12.28 -0.61 11.48
CA TYR A 33 -11.79 0.50 12.25
C TYR A 33 -11.69 0.12 13.72
N LYS A 34 -10.46 -0.20 14.15
CA LYS A 34 -10.11 -0.19 15.57
C LYS A 34 -10.00 1.28 16.00
N PRO A 35 -10.84 1.77 16.92
CA PRO A 35 -10.72 3.15 17.38
C PRO A 35 -9.34 3.33 18.00
N LEU A 36 -8.65 4.38 17.57
CA LEU A 36 -7.36 4.74 18.17
C LEU A 36 -7.62 5.19 19.62
N PRO A 37 -6.77 4.78 20.58
CA PRO A 37 -6.90 5.28 21.95
C PRO A 37 -6.75 6.81 21.96
N PRO A 38 -7.44 7.51 22.88
CA PRO A 38 -7.36 8.95 22.97
C PRO A 38 -5.92 9.41 23.25
N LEU A 39 -5.48 10.45 22.55
CA LEU A 39 -4.15 11.05 22.75
C LEU A 39 -4.15 11.94 24.00
N ASN A 40 -3.13 11.80 24.85
CA ASN A 40 -2.88 12.73 25.95
C ASN A 40 -2.19 14.01 25.41
N VAL A 41 -2.98 15.07 25.20
CA VAL A 41 -2.51 16.37 24.70
C VAL A 41 -2.23 17.31 25.88
N ALA A 42 -0.96 17.53 26.19
CA ALA A 42 -0.51 18.42 27.26
C ALA A 42 0.73 19.22 26.83
N TRP A 43 0.84 20.48 27.28
CA TRP A 43 1.94 21.39 26.89
C TRP A 43 3.33 20.85 27.25
N ASN A 44 3.46 20.16 28.38
CA ASN A 44 4.71 19.54 28.80
C ASN A 44 5.11 18.31 27.95
N ARG A 45 4.32 17.92 26.95
CA ARG A 45 4.58 16.82 26.01
C ARG A 45 4.94 17.31 24.60
N VAL A 46 5.07 18.62 24.37
CA VAL A 46 5.53 19.17 23.09
C VAL A 46 7.02 18.88 22.92
N ILE A 47 7.40 18.11 21.89
CA ILE A 47 8.80 17.75 21.61
C ILE A 47 9.54 18.91 20.94
N HIS A 48 8.93 19.52 19.92
CA HIS A 48 9.42 20.74 19.28
C HIS A 48 8.30 21.39 18.48
N THR A 49 8.51 22.64 18.08
CA THR A 49 7.68 23.34 17.07
C THR A 49 8.59 23.71 15.90
N THR A 50 8.18 23.34 14.69
CA THR A 50 8.93 23.66 13.47
C THR A 50 7.96 24.10 12.38
N VAL A 51 8.47 24.88 11.43
CA VAL A 51 7.73 25.36 10.26
C VAL A 51 8.56 25.12 9.00
N GLY A 52 7.88 24.91 7.88
CA GLY A 52 8.53 24.70 6.59
C GLY A 52 7.66 25.22 5.45
N LEU A 53 8.30 25.86 4.46
CA LEU A 53 7.64 26.28 3.23
C LEU A 53 7.63 25.13 2.24
N ARG A 54 6.45 24.80 1.73
CA ARG A 54 6.32 23.81 0.66
C ARG A 54 6.66 24.47 -0.67
N PRO A 55 7.56 23.90 -1.50
CA PRO A 55 7.88 24.42 -2.82
C PRO A 55 6.74 24.05 -3.80
N HIS A 56 5.57 24.64 -3.59
CA HIS A 56 4.38 24.41 -4.40
C HIS A 56 4.41 25.29 -5.67
N ARG A 57 3.91 24.72 -6.76
CA ARG A 57 3.71 25.43 -8.02
C ARG A 57 2.29 25.15 -8.52
N PRO A 58 1.47 26.18 -8.83
CA PRO A 58 0.08 25.99 -9.24
C PRO A 58 -0.09 25.08 -10.47
N SER A 59 0.83 25.18 -11.43
CA SER A 59 0.84 24.37 -12.65
C SER A 59 1.43 22.96 -12.45
N GLY A 60 1.70 22.55 -11.21
CA GLY A 60 2.35 21.28 -10.88
C GLY A 60 3.88 21.32 -10.92
N PHE A 61 4.46 20.17 -10.54
CA PHE A 61 5.92 19.97 -10.51
C PHE A 61 6.49 19.90 -11.94
N VAL A 62 7.77 20.24 -12.06
CA VAL A 62 8.49 20.24 -13.33
C VAL A 62 9.51 19.11 -13.30
N LEU A 63 9.36 18.18 -14.24
CA LEU A 63 10.34 17.14 -14.54
C LEU A 63 10.62 17.11 -16.04
N ARG A 64 11.67 17.80 -16.49
CA ARG A 64 12.02 17.89 -17.92
C ARG A 64 13.51 18.16 -18.10
N ALA A 65 14.07 17.72 -19.23
CA ALA A 65 15.40 18.14 -19.66
C ALA A 65 15.32 19.36 -20.59
N GLU A 66 16.32 20.22 -20.50
CA GLU A 66 16.53 21.39 -21.34
C GLU A 66 18.01 21.48 -21.74
N ARG A 67 18.31 21.94 -22.96
CA ARG A 67 19.67 22.23 -23.40
C ARG A 67 20.07 23.61 -22.86
N PHE A 68 21.15 23.66 -22.10
CA PHE A 68 21.69 24.90 -21.55
C PHE A 68 23.16 25.03 -21.96
N GLY A 69 23.40 25.67 -23.10
CA GLY A 69 24.69 25.62 -23.79
C GLY A 69 25.09 24.18 -24.09
N ASP A 70 26.31 23.80 -23.73
CA ASP A 70 26.83 22.44 -23.95
C ASP A 70 26.34 21.42 -22.91
N LYS A 71 25.57 21.84 -21.91
CA LYS A 71 25.08 21.00 -20.82
C LYS A 71 23.61 20.64 -21.00
N THR A 72 23.21 19.51 -20.42
CA THR A 72 21.80 19.14 -20.27
C THR A 72 21.37 19.50 -18.84
N LEU A 73 20.42 20.42 -18.69
CA LEU A 73 19.82 20.77 -17.41
C LEU A 73 18.57 19.90 -17.17
N ILE A 74 18.55 19.14 -16.07
CA ILE A 74 17.37 18.38 -15.65
C ILE A 74 16.64 19.18 -14.57
N HIS A 75 15.46 19.67 -14.93
CA HIS A 75 14.54 20.28 -13.98
C HIS A 75 13.85 19.18 -13.19
N ASN A 76 13.87 19.27 -11.85
CA ASN A 76 13.15 18.37 -10.95
C ASN A 76 12.74 19.14 -9.68
N TYR A 77 11.71 19.98 -9.78
CA TYR A 77 11.27 20.87 -8.70
C TYR A 77 9.75 21.07 -8.68
N GLY A 78 9.22 21.73 -7.65
CA GLY A 78 7.81 22.11 -7.58
C GLY A 78 6.88 21.03 -7.00
N HIS A 79 7.43 20.06 -6.26
CA HIS A 79 6.68 18.92 -5.71
C HIS A 79 5.72 19.26 -4.56
N GLY A 80 5.73 20.50 -4.06
CA GLY A 80 4.85 20.90 -2.96
C GLY A 80 4.93 19.97 -1.75
N GLY A 81 3.79 19.50 -1.26
CA GLY A 81 3.70 18.58 -0.12
C GLY A 81 3.88 17.09 -0.46
N SER A 82 3.93 16.72 -1.74
CA SER A 82 3.98 15.32 -2.18
C SER A 82 5.40 14.84 -2.55
N GLY A 83 6.42 15.69 -2.39
CA GLY A 83 7.80 15.38 -2.78
C GLY A 83 8.35 14.09 -2.21
N MET A 84 7.99 13.73 -0.97
CA MET A 84 8.42 12.47 -0.36
C MET A 84 7.82 11.26 -1.09
N SER A 85 6.50 11.26 -1.31
CA SER A 85 5.80 10.16 -2.00
C SER A 85 6.25 9.97 -3.44
N LEU A 86 6.67 11.06 -4.11
CA LEU A 86 7.07 11.05 -5.53
C LEU A 86 8.59 10.90 -5.75
N SER A 87 9.40 10.92 -4.70
CA SER A 87 10.86 11.07 -4.77
C SER A 87 11.53 10.00 -5.64
N TRP A 88 11.21 8.72 -5.41
CA TRP A 88 11.78 7.62 -6.18
C TRP A 88 11.41 7.67 -7.66
N GLY A 89 10.13 7.86 -7.96
CA GLY A 89 9.63 7.93 -9.33
C GLY A 89 10.29 9.07 -10.09
N THR A 90 10.31 10.27 -9.51
CA THR A 90 10.89 11.46 -10.15
C THR A 90 12.42 11.38 -10.25
N GLY A 91 13.09 10.76 -9.28
CA GLY A 91 14.52 10.47 -9.34
C GLY A 91 14.90 9.55 -10.48
N VAL A 92 14.19 8.41 -10.63
CA VAL A 92 14.43 7.47 -11.74
C VAL A 92 14.14 8.12 -13.09
N HIS A 93 13.02 8.83 -13.22
CA HIS A 93 12.66 9.49 -14.48
C HIS A 93 13.63 10.61 -14.86
N GLY A 94 14.17 11.34 -13.89
CA GLY A 94 15.16 12.40 -14.12
C GLY A 94 16.53 11.89 -14.54
N CYS A 95 16.95 10.72 -14.03
CA CYS A 95 18.25 10.12 -14.32
C CYS A 95 18.24 9.17 -15.53
N ARG A 96 17.07 8.88 -16.13
CA ARG A 96 16.97 7.97 -17.27
C ARG A 96 17.71 8.56 -18.48
N PRO A 97 18.62 7.80 -19.13
CA PRO A 97 19.26 8.23 -20.37
C PRO A 97 18.20 8.56 -21.42
N ARG A 98 18.25 9.78 -21.95
CA ARG A 98 17.39 10.18 -23.08
C ARG A 98 18.09 9.74 -24.36
N THR A 99 17.49 8.81 -25.09
CA THR A 99 17.91 8.49 -26.46
C THR A 99 17.75 9.76 -27.30
N ARG A 100 18.79 10.15 -28.02
CA ARG A 100 18.71 11.23 -29.02
C ARG A 100 18.02 10.64 -30.25
N GLU A 101 16.90 11.21 -30.65
CA GLU A 101 16.49 11.20 -32.07
C GLU A 101 17.17 12.37 -32.78
#